data_AF-A0A9W7YVN6-F1
#
_entry.id   AF-A0A9W7YVN6-F1
#
_cell.length_a   1.000
_cell.length_b   1.000
_cell.length_c   1.000
_cell.angle_alpha   90.00
_cell.angle_beta   90.00
_cell.angle_gamma   90.00
#
_symmetry.space_group_name_H-M   'P 1'
#
loop_
_entity.id
_entity.type
_entity.pdbx_description
1 polymer ?
#
loop_
_entity_poly.entity_id
_entity_poly.type
_entity_poly.pdbx_seq_one_letter_code
_entity_poly.pdbx_strand_id
1 'polypeptide(L)'
;MTTLTVVRINHGPVSIALKAIPDSAVQLHELALQFEQSEFDGTPGRLELFASFLEFCIQHSKPLALLVFEALNDELRAGDTNIHVAIQQQELSEERARAIIRAYYSLWNVPGARVLYQAAPQQPALLSSDSTHLMALFGGQRGTGSCLDEAQWMLQVYKPLVRGFVQRMSEFLCNEAQDSRVIDAYPQGLNVLEWLSDPDSAPDARYIETMPIMLPVIGLTQLIQVMVLFKTLCMSPGELVQQFKVVAGHSQGIAIAAAFSMITTEEAFEELSTKALGIQMLVGALPQLEFPYYKLNPLSVHD
;
A
#
# COMPACT_ATOMS: atom_id res chain seq x y z
N MET A 1 -39.02 14.77 -7.24
CA MET A 1 -37.67 15.34 -7.38
C MET A 1 -37.20 15.72 -5.99
N THR A 2 -36.24 14.99 -5.43
CA THR A 2 -35.68 15.30 -4.11
C THR A 2 -34.82 16.56 -4.25
N THR A 3 -35.13 17.62 -3.51
CA THR A 3 -34.33 18.85 -3.51
C THR A 3 -32.99 18.61 -2.81
N LEU A 4 -31.89 18.89 -3.50
CA LEU A 4 -30.54 18.79 -2.93
C LEU A 4 -30.13 20.13 -2.33
N THR A 5 -29.55 20.08 -1.12
CA THR A 5 -28.94 21.22 -0.42
C THR A 5 -27.43 21.18 -0.62
N VAL A 6 -26.83 22.34 -0.87
CA VAL A 6 -25.38 22.48 -1.00
C VAL A 6 -24.79 22.87 0.36
N VAL A 7 -23.88 22.04 0.87
CA VAL A 7 -23.08 22.32 2.07
C VAL A 7 -21.67 22.66 1.63
N ARG A 8 -21.09 23.74 2.18
CA ARG A 8 -19.71 24.14 1.89
C ARG A 8 -18.81 23.82 3.08
N ILE A 9 -17.71 23.13 2.79
CA ILE A 9 -16.63 22.90 3.75
C ILE A 9 -15.54 23.90 3.41
N ASN A 10 -15.14 24.71 4.38
CA ASN A 10 -14.18 25.80 4.18
C ASN A 10 -12.96 25.57 5.05
N HIS A 11 -11.78 25.81 4.48
CA HIS A 11 -10.53 25.89 5.23
C HIS A 11 -9.65 27.00 4.64
N GLY A 12 -9.49 28.09 5.38
CA GLY A 12 -8.81 29.29 4.88
C GLY A 12 -9.44 29.81 3.58
N PRO A 13 -8.66 30.00 2.50
CA PRO A 13 -9.18 30.48 1.21
C PRO A 13 -9.82 29.37 0.35
N VAL A 14 -9.74 28.10 0.77
CA VAL A 14 -10.21 26.96 -0.03
C VAL A 14 -11.57 26.49 0.46
N SER A 15 -12.43 26.15 -0.49
CA SER A 15 -13.80 25.69 -0.23
C SER A 15 -14.16 24.57 -1.20
N ILE A 16 -14.79 23.51 -0.66
CA ILE A 16 -15.40 22.43 -1.42
C ILE A 16 -16.92 22.45 -1.21
N ALA A 17 -17.67 22.01 -2.22
CA ALA A 17 -19.13 22.02 -2.19
C ALA A 17 -19.68 20.60 -2.32
N LEU A 18 -20.50 20.21 -1.36
CA LEU A 18 -21.11 18.89 -1.28
C LEU A 18 -22.62 19.01 -1.45
N LYS A 19 -23.20 18.18 -2.30
CA LYS A 19 -24.66 18.15 -2.52
C LYS A 19 -25.24 16.99 -1.73
N ALA A 20 -26.23 17.27 -0.89
CA ALA A 20 -26.84 16.26 -0.02
C ALA A 20 -28.35 16.45 0.07
N ILE A 21 -29.08 15.37 0.36
CA ILE A 21 -30.50 15.46 0.76
C ILE A 21 -30.61 16.23 2.09
N PRO A 22 -31.76 16.86 2.42
CA PRO A 22 -31.87 17.77 3.56
C PRO A 22 -31.36 17.20 4.88
N ASP A 23 -31.71 15.97 5.24
CA ASP A 23 -31.28 15.34 6.49
C ASP A 23 -29.76 15.13 6.54
N SER A 24 -29.17 14.62 5.45
CA SER A 24 -27.73 14.46 5.32
C SER A 24 -27.01 15.82 5.29
N ALA A 25 -27.62 16.85 4.73
CA ALA A 25 -27.03 18.19 4.68
C ALA A 25 -26.91 18.83 6.07
N VAL A 26 -27.89 18.61 6.95
CA VAL A 26 -27.81 19.06 8.36
C VAL A 26 -26.65 18.40 9.07
N GLN A 27 -26.57 17.06 9.01
CA GLN A 27 -25.48 16.31 9.66
C GLN A 27 -24.11 16.65 9.08
N LEU A 28 -24.03 16.85 7.76
CA LEU A 28 -22.80 17.25 7.08
C LEU A 28 -22.34 18.64 7.52
N HIS A 29 -23.27 19.56 7.75
CA HIS A 29 -22.96 20.89 8.30
C HIS A 29 -22.43 20.80 9.73
N GLU A 30 -23.01 19.94 10.57
CA GLU A 30 -22.52 19.70 11.94
C GLU A 30 -21.09 19.14 11.93
N LEU A 31 -20.80 18.15 11.09
CA LEU A 31 -19.45 17.63 10.92
C LEU A 31 -18.49 18.68 10.35
N ALA A 32 -18.95 19.52 9.43
CA ALA A 32 -18.13 20.61 8.88
C ALA A 32 -17.69 21.62 9.95
N LEU A 33 -18.53 21.88 10.95
CA LEU A 33 -18.21 22.77 12.06
C LEU A 33 -17.20 22.16 13.05
N GLN A 34 -17.16 20.84 13.14
CA GLN A 34 -16.23 20.10 14.00
C GLN A 34 -14.91 19.78 13.29
N PHE A 35 -14.88 19.92 11.97
CA PHE A 35 -13.72 19.59 11.17
C PHE A 35 -12.64 20.67 11.29
N GLU A 36 -11.58 20.33 12.01
CA GLU A 36 -10.34 21.10 12.04
C GLU A 36 -9.29 20.40 11.19
N GLN A 37 -8.80 21.06 10.13
CA GLN A 37 -7.77 20.51 9.28
C GLN A 37 -6.39 20.86 9.84
N SER A 38 -5.61 19.83 10.17
CA SER A 38 -4.28 19.96 10.78
C SER A 38 -3.19 19.20 10.01
N GLU A 39 -3.55 18.50 8.93
CA GLU A 39 -2.69 17.46 8.35
C GLU A 39 -1.72 17.97 7.27
N PHE A 40 -1.91 19.18 6.74
CA PHE A 40 -1.06 19.71 5.67
C PHE A 40 -0.25 20.91 6.14
N ASP A 41 1.05 20.89 5.82
CA ASP A 41 1.90 22.07 5.91
C ASP A 41 1.45 23.11 4.86
N GLY A 42 0.96 24.25 5.35
CA GLY A 42 0.48 25.35 4.53
C GLY A 42 -0.99 25.20 4.08
N THR A 43 -1.38 25.97 3.07
CA THR A 43 -2.77 25.94 2.58
C THR A 43 -3.01 24.69 1.72
N PRO A 44 -4.01 23.85 2.05
CA PRO A 44 -4.35 22.67 1.25
C PRO A 44 -4.98 23.09 -0.08
N GLY A 45 -4.79 22.28 -1.12
CA GLY A 45 -5.61 22.38 -2.33
C GLY A 45 -7.01 21.81 -2.13
N ARG A 46 -7.84 21.86 -3.18
CA ARG A 46 -9.23 21.36 -3.13
C ARG A 46 -9.29 19.85 -2.88
N LEU A 47 -8.43 19.08 -3.54
CA LEU A 47 -8.41 17.62 -3.43
C LEU A 47 -7.91 17.18 -2.06
N GLU A 48 -6.91 17.88 -1.52
CA GLU A 48 -6.41 17.69 -0.17
C GLU A 48 -7.50 17.98 0.88
N LEU A 49 -8.29 19.04 0.69
CA LEU A 49 -9.44 19.34 1.56
C LEU A 49 -10.52 18.24 1.48
N PHE A 50 -10.83 17.73 0.28
CA PHE A 50 -11.72 16.57 0.15
C PHE A 50 -11.15 15.34 0.87
N ALA A 51 -9.86 15.04 0.69
CA ALA A 51 -9.21 13.88 1.27
C ALA A 51 -9.25 13.89 2.81
N SER A 52 -8.82 14.99 3.44
CA SER A 52 -8.86 15.10 4.91
C SER A 52 -10.28 15.09 5.45
N PHE A 53 -11.23 15.77 4.78
CA PHE A 53 -12.62 15.77 5.24
C PHE A 53 -13.25 14.39 5.09
N LEU A 54 -12.91 13.64 4.03
CA LEU A 54 -13.34 12.26 3.85
C LEU A 54 -12.86 11.37 4.99
N GLU A 55 -11.58 11.42 5.34
CA GLU A 55 -11.02 10.64 6.44
C GLU A 55 -11.65 11.02 7.79
N PHE A 56 -11.92 12.31 8.02
CA PHE A 56 -12.69 12.77 9.17
C PHE A 56 -14.10 12.16 9.18
N CYS A 57 -14.84 12.21 8.06
CA CYS A 57 -16.16 11.62 7.96
C CYS A 57 -16.17 10.11 8.19
N ILE A 58 -15.14 9.36 7.79
CA ILE A 58 -15.07 7.90 8.02
C ILE A 58 -15.09 7.56 9.51
N GLN A 59 -14.46 8.39 10.33
CA GLN A 59 -14.39 8.18 11.78
C GLN A 59 -15.73 8.51 12.48
N HIS A 60 -16.59 9.33 11.85
CA HIS A 60 -17.80 9.87 12.48
C HIS A 60 -19.11 9.34 11.87
N SER A 61 -19.17 9.14 10.55
CA SER A 61 -20.37 8.70 9.82
C SER A 61 -20.03 8.09 8.45
N LYS A 62 -20.10 6.76 8.35
CA LYS A 62 -19.89 6.03 7.08
C LYS A 62 -20.81 6.47 5.93
N PRO A 63 -22.12 6.72 6.15
CA PRO A 63 -22.99 7.21 5.08
C PRO A 63 -22.57 8.58 4.53
N LEU A 64 -22.11 9.49 5.41
CA LEU A 64 -21.63 10.80 4.96
C LEU A 64 -20.26 10.69 4.29
N ALA A 65 -19.40 9.78 4.76
CA ALA A 65 -18.15 9.48 4.07
C ALA A 65 -18.38 8.98 2.64
N LEU A 66 -19.38 8.13 2.40
CA LEU A 66 -19.75 7.71 1.04
C LEU A 66 -20.17 8.90 0.17
N LEU A 67 -20.95 9.84 0.70
CA LEU A 67 -21.35 11.05 -0.02
C LEU A 67 -20.14 11.94 -0.38
N VAL A 68 -19.22 12.13 0.56
CA VAL A 68 -17.97 12.88 0.30
C VAL A 68 -17.10 12.13 -0.72
N PHE A 69 -17.06 10.80 -0.64
CA PHE A 69 -16.32 9.95 -1.57
C PHE A 69 -16.87 10.03 -3.00
N GLU A 70 -18.20 10.02 -3.18
CA GLU A 70 -18.84 10.26 -4.48
C GLU A 70 -18.43 11.62 -5.05
N ALA A 71 -18.47 12.68 -4.24
CA ALA A 71 -18.07 14.02 -4.66
C ALA A 71 -16.56 14.11 -5.01
N LEU A 72 -15.69 13.43 -4.27
CA LEU A 72 -14.27 13.32 -4.59
C LEU A 72 -14.04 12.57 -5.91
N ASN A 73 -14.77 11.48 -6.14
CA ASN A 73 -14.68 10.70 -7.37
C ASN A 73 -15.09 11.53 -8.60
N ASP A 74 -16.12 12.36 -8.45
CA ASP A 74 -16.56 13.32 -9.47
C ASP A 74 -15.51 14.42 -9.72
N GLU A 75 -14.95 15.01 -8.65
CA GLU A 75 -13.93 16.07 -8.76
C GLU A 75 -12.66 15.54 -9.45
N LEU A 76 -12.25 14.30 -9.14
CA LEU A 76 -11.11 13.63 -9.76
C LEU A 76 -11.42 13.08 -11.15
N ARG A 77 -12.69 13.07 -11.56
CA ARG A 77 -13.16 12.36 -12.76
C ARG A 77 -12.66 10.92 -12.80
N ALA A 78 -12.61 10.28 -11.63
CA ALA A 78 -12.14 8.90 -11.50
C ALA A 78 -13.14 7.88 -12.09
N GLY A 79 -14.33 8.33 -12.51
CA GLY A 79 -15.22 7.60 -13.40
C GLY A 79 -14.80 7.61 -14.89
N ASP A 80 -13.81 8.41 -15.28
CA ASP A 80 -13.28 8.46 -16.66
C ASP A 80 -11.92 7.75 -16.79
N THR A 81 -11.16 7.62 -15.69
CA THR A 81 -9.81 7.05 -15.67
C THR A 81 -9.43 6.54 -14.28
N ASN A 82 -8.36 5.75 -14.19
CA ASN A 82 -7.84 5.28 -12.90
C ASN A 82 -7.35 6.46 -12.02
N ILE A 83 -7.64 6.38 -10.73
CA ILE A 83 -7.24 7.37 -9.70
C ILE A 83 -5.76 7.76 -9.77
N HIS A 84 -4.86 6.80 -10.02
CA HIS A 84 -3.42 7.06 -10.07
C HIS A 84 -3.05 7.95 -11.26
N VAL A 85 -3.75 7.81 -12.39
CA VAL A 85 -3.60 8.69 -13.57
C VAL A 85 -4.17 10.06 -13.28
N ALA A 86 -5.36 10.13 -12.68
CA ALA A 86 -6.01 11.39 -12.33
C ALA A 86 -5.14 12.24 -11.39
N ILE A 87 -4.53 11.60 -10.38
CA ILE A 87 -3.63 12.27 -9.42
C ILE A 87 -2.31 12.69 -10.07
N GLN A 88 -1.73 11.86 -10.94
CA GLN A 88 -0.51 12.23 -11.67
C GLN A 88 -0.70 13.52 -12.47
N GLN A 89 -1.87 13.72 -13.09
CA GLN A 89 -2.20 14.91 -13.88
C GLN A 89 -2.34 16.20 -13.05
N GLN A 90 -2.42 16.09 -11.72
CA GLN A 90 -2.51 17.24 -10.82
C GLN A 90 -1.14 17.85 -10.47
N GLU A 91 -0.03 17.21 -10.86
CA GLU A 91 1.34 17.67 -10.60
C GLU A 91 1.62 17.98 -9.10
N LEU A 92 0.99 17.23 -8.20
CA LEU A 92 1.16 17.37 -6.75
C LEU A 92 2.51 16.83 -6.27
N SER A 93 2.95 17.28 -5.09
CA SER A 93 4.04 16.61 -4.39
C SER A 93 3.65 15.17 -4.03
N GLU A 94 4.64 14.28 -3.89
CA GLU A 94 4.40 12.87 -3.56
C GLU A 94 3.59 12.71 -2.28
N GLU A 95 3.87 13.51 -1.25
CA GLU A 95 3.16 13.49 0.03
C GLU A 95 1.67 13.78 -0.15
N ARG A 96 1.33 14.85 -0.88
CA ARG A 96 -0.05 15.25 -1.16
C ARG A 96 -0.78 14.23 -2.02
N ALA A 97 -0.11 13.70 -3.04
CA ALA A 97 -0.64 12.63 -3.89
C ALA A 97 -0.96 11.37 -3.06
N ARG A 98 -0.05 10.95 -2.18
CA ARG A 98 -0.24 9.81 -1.28
C ARG A 98 -1.39 10.03 -0.31
N ALA A 99 -1.54 11.22 0.27
CA ALA A 99 -2.65 11.54 1.16
C ALA A 99 -4.01 11.40 0.46
N ILE A 100 -4.13 11.89 -0.79
CA ILE A 100 -5.38 11.76 -1.56
C ILE A 100 -5.65 10.30 -1.93
N ILE A 101 -4.64 9.54 -2.35
CA ILE A 101 -4.79 8.11 -2.67
C ILE A 101 -5.18 7.32 -1.41
N ARG A 102 -4.59 7.64 -0.27
CA ARG A 102 -4.93 7.05 1.04
C ARG A 102 -6.39 7.30 1.38
N ALA A 103 -6.84 8.55 1.30
CA ALA A 103 -8.23 8.90 1.52
C ALA A 103 -9.16 8.22 0.50
N TYR A 104 -8.77 8.12 -0.77
CA TYR A 104 -9.56 7.45 -1.81
C TYR A 104 -9.77 5.97 -1.48
N TYR A 105 -8.73 5.24 -1.05
CA TYR A 105 -8.82 3.82 -0.71
C TYR A 105 -9.28 3.53 0.72
N SER A 106 -9.44 4.56 1.57
CA SER A 106 -9.86 4.42 2.96
C SER A 106 -11.23 3.73 3.13
N LEU A 107 -12.11 3.82 2.12
CA LEU A 107 -13.43 3.21 2.09
C LEU A 107 -13.48 1.80 1.47
N TRP A 108 -12.34 1.18 1.15
CA TRP A 108 -12.29 -0.13 0.47
C TRP A 108 -13.19 -1.20 1.12
N ASN A 109 -13.24 -1.22 2.45
CA ASN A 109 -14.02 -2.18 3.25
C ASN A 109 -15.41 -1.64 3.69
N VAL A 110 -15.83 -0.48 3.19
CA VAL A 110 -17.13 0.13 3.50
C VAL A 110 -18.19 -0.35 2.49
N PRO A 111 -19.31 -0.94 2.95
CA PRO A 111 -20.41 -1.32 2.06
C PRO A 111 -20.91 -0.13 1.23
N GLY A 112 -21.08 -0.33 -0.08
CA GLY A 112 -21.50 0.72 -1.01
C GLY A 112 -20.36 1.39 -1.79
N ALA A 113 -19.15 1.47 -1.22
CA ALA A 113 -18.00 2.09 -1.89
C ALA A 113 -17.53 1.30 -3.13
N ARG A 114 -17.75 -0.02 -3.14
CA ARG A 114 -17.33 -0.92 -4.22
C ARG A 114 -17.84 -0.50 -5.59
N VAL A 115 -19.07 0.02 -5.68
CA VAL A 115 -19.66 0.46 -6.94
C VAL A 115 -18.84 1.59 -7.56
N LEU A 116 -18.27 2.47 -6.74
CA LEU A 116 -17.48 3.62 -7.19
C LEU A 116 -16.08 3.20 -7.64
N TYR A 117 -15.44 2.25 -6.93
CA TYR A 117 -14.16 1.68 -7.40
C TYR A 117 -14.30 0.92 -8.72
N GLN A 118 -15.44 0.27 -8.94
CA GLN A 118 -15.73 -0.49 -10.16
C GLN A 118 -16.35 0.36 -11.29
N ALA A 119 -16.73 1.60 -10.99
CA ALA A 119 -17.29 2.52 -11.99
C ALA A 119 -16.23 3.03 -12.97
N ALA A 120 -14.95 2.98 -12.60
CA ALA A 120 -13.83 3.36 -13.47
C ALA A 120 -13.75 2.42 -14.70
N PRO A 121 -13.94 2.93 -15.93
CA PRO A 121 -14.03 2.09 -17.10
C PRO A 121 -12.63 1.75 -17.63
N GLN A 122 -12.52 0.48 -18.02
CA GLN A 122 -11.50 -0.11 -18.88
C GLN A 122 -10.17 -0.47 -18.23
N GLN A 123 -9.81 -1.72 -18.47
CA GLN A 123 -8.46 -2.23 -18.41
C GLN A 123 -7.49 -1.21 -19.07
N PRO A 124 -6.38 -0.84 -18.42
CA PRO A 124 -5.43 0.12 -18.97
C PRO A 124 -5.04 -0.23 -20.40
N ALA A 125 -4.88 0.78 -21.26
CA ALA A 125 -4.53 0.59 -22.68
C ALA A 125 -3.26 -0.27 -22.87
N LEU A 126 -2.33 -0.22 -21.91
CA LEU A 126 -1.14 -1.06 -21.89
C LEU A 126 -1.46 -2.57 -21.80
N LEU A 127 -2.48 -2.92 -21.01
CA LEU A 127 -2.88 -4.30 -20.76
C LEU A 127 -3.86 -4.84 -21.83
N SER A 128 -4.53 -3.96 -22.58
CA SER A 128 -5.45 -4.35 -23.67
C SER A 128 -4.81 -4.41 -25.05
N SER A 129 -3.52 -4.11 -25.16
CA SER A 129 -2.79 -4.12 -26.44
C SER A 129 -2.36 -5.53 -26.85
N ASP A 130 -2.92 -6.05 -27.94
CA ASP A 130 -2.49 -7.32 -28.55
C ASP A 130 -1.05 -7.27 -29.14
N SER A 131 -0.56 -6.06 -29.43
CA SER A 131 0.78 -5.84 -29.99
C SER A 131 1.89 -5.69 -28.95
N THR A 132 1.53 -5.62 -27.67
CA THR A 132 2.49 -5.43 -26.58
C THR A 132 2.64 -6.71 -25.78
N HIS A 133 3.87 -7.09 -25.46
CA HIS A 133 4.14 -8.19 -24.54
C HIS A 133 4.81 -7.65 -23.29
N LEU A 134 4.15 -7.86 -22.14
CA LEU A 134 4.64 -7.38 -20.86
C LEU A 134 5.58 -8.41 -20.23
N MET A 135 6.62 -7.89 -19.59
CA MET A 135 7.51 -8.65 -18.74
C MET A 135 7.42 -8.10 -17.32
N ALA A 136 7.12 -8.97 -16.35
CA ALA A 136 7.23 -8.64 -14.93
C ALA A 136 8.68 -8.87 -14.47
N LEU A 137 9.25 -7.89 -13.76
CA LEU A 137 10.61 -7.97 -13.23
C LEU A 137 10.60 -7.69 -11.72
N PHE A 138 11.11 -8.63 -10.94
CA PHE A 138 11.27 -8.51 -9.50
C PHE A 138 12.74 -8.21 -9.16
N GLY A 139 12.98 -7.06 -8.53
CA GLY A 139 14.33 -6.59 -8.20
C GLY A 139 15.00 -7.34 -7.05
N GLY A 140 16.30 -7.10 -6.89
CA GLY A 140 17.08 -7.57 -5.76
C GLY A 140 17.18 -6.56 -4.61
N GLN A 141 18.15 -6.72 -3.71
CA GLN A 141 18.43 -5.76 -2.64
C GLN A 141 18.80 -4.39 -3.21
N ARG A 142 18.31 -3.31 -2.58
CA ARG A 142 18.73 -1.94 -2.89
C ARG A 142 19.97 -1.61 -2.06
N GLY A 143 20.90 -0.85 -2.63
CA GLY A 143 22.14 -0.44 -1.94
C GLY A 143 21.99 0.76 -0.99
N THR A 144 20.81 1.39 -0.91
CA THR A 144 20.57 2.64 -0.15
C THR A 144 19.14 2.71 0.38
N GLY A 145 18.96 3.26 1.60
CA GLY A 145 17.66 3.43 2.26
C GLY A 145 17.22 2.22 3.11
N SER A 146 16.26 2.41 4.01
CA SER A 146 15.75 1.32 4.83
C SER A 146 14.79 0.45 4.01
N CYS A 147 14.87 -0.88 4.18
CA CYS A 147 13.92 -1.79 3.54
C CYS A 147 12.48 -1.62 4.06
N LEU A 148 12.31 -0.99 5.23
CA LEU A 148 11.01 -0.73 5.83
C LEU A 148 10.28 0.45 5.18
N ASP A 149 10.99 1.46 4.68
CA ASP A 149 10.40 2.72 4.20
C ASP A 149 9.33 2.46 3.12
N GLU A 150 9.68 1.61 2.14
CA GLU A 150 8.80 1.28 1.02
C GLU A 150 7.56 0.48 1.47
N ALA A 151 7.76 -0.51 2.34
CA ALA A 151 6.66 -1.29 2.91
C ALA A 151 5.74 -0.44 3.77
N GLN A 152 6.31 0.50 4.54
CA GLN A 152 5.59 1.34 5.48
C GLN A 152 4.65 2.27 4.75
N TRP A 153 5.15 3.04 3.76
CA TRP A 153 4.27 3.97 3.06
C TRP A 153 3.20 3.21 2.26
N MET A 154 3.53 2.05 1.69
CA MET A 154 2.53 1.19 1.01
C MET A 154 1.44 0.71 1.98
N LEU A 155 1.81 0.27 3.18
CA LEU A 155 0.86 -0.11 4.22
C LEU A 155 0.01 1.08 4.67
N GLN A 156 0.59 2.28 4.80
CA GLN A 156 -0.13 3.48 5.21
C GLN A 156 -1.14 3.93 4.14
N VAL A 157 -0.72 3.99 2.88
CA VAL A 157 -1.56 4.46 1.76
C VAL A 157 -2.66 3.45 1.43
N TYR A 158 -2.34 2.16 1.37
CA TYR A 158 -3.29 1.12 0.95
C TYR A 158 -3.80 0.28 2.11
N LYS A 159 -3.76 0.80 3.35
CA LYS A 159 -4.05 0.05 4.59
C LYS A 159 -5.29 -0.84 4.49
N PRO A 160 -6.46 -0.37 4.01
CA PRO A 160 -7.65 -1.21 3.95
C PRO A 160 -7.54 -2.38 2.97
N LEU A 161 -6.69 -2.27 1.95
CA LEU A 161 -6.47 -3.30 0.95
C LEU A 161 -5.48 -4.35 1.46
N VAL A 162 -4.38 -3.91 2.09
CA VAL A 162 -3.20 -4.77 2.30
C VAL A 162 -2.99 -5.22 3.74
N ARG A 163 -3.56 -4.53 4.75
CA ARG A 163 -3.25 -4.79 6.17
C ARG A 163 -3.49 -6.25 6.57
N GLY A 164 -4.59 -6.86 6.10
CA GLY A 164 -4.89 -8.26 6.42
C GLY A 164 -3.83 -9.22 5.90
N PHE A 165 -3.33 -8.99 4.68
CA PHE A 165 -2.25 -9.77 4.09
C PHE A 165 -0.93 -9.56 4.83
N VAL A 166 -0.54 -8.31 5.08
CA VAL A 166 0.68 -7.97 5.82
C VAL A 166 0.67 -8.61 7.21
N GLN A 167 -0.47 -8.60 7.90
CA GLN A 167 -0.62 -9.25 9.18
C GLN A 167 -0.33 -10.76 9.09
N ARG A 168 -0.97 -11.48 8.16
CA ARG A 168 -0.74 -12.92 7.99
C ARG A 168 0.71 -13.26 7.64
N MET A 169 1.33 -12.48 6.76
CA MET A 169 2.73 -12.69 6.37
C MET A 169 3.69 -12.39 7.53
N SER A 170 3.41 -11.34 8.31
CA SER A 170 4.19 -11.02 9.51
C SER A 170 4.06 -12.10 10.58
N GLU A 171 2.85 -12.60 10.84
CA GLU A 171 2.60 -13.70 11.78
C GLU A 171 3.37 -14.97 11.36
N PHE A 172 3.35 -15.31 10.07
CA PHE A 172 4.15 -16.40 9.51
C PHE A 172 5.65 -16.20 9.77
N LEU A 173 6.20 -15.04 9.39
CA LEU A 173 7.62 -14.72 9.58
C LEU A 173 8.03 -14.73 11.06
N CYS A 174 7.20 -14.17 11.95
CA CYS A 174 7.41 -14.21 13.39
C CYS A 174 7.54 -15.64 13.91
N ASN A 175 6.63 -16.53 13.49
CA ASN A 175 6.61 -17.92 13.94
C ASN A 175 7.82 -18.69 13.42
N GLU A 176 8.14 -18.57 12.14
CA GLU A 176 9.27 -19.28 11.52
C GLU A 176 10.63 -18.79 12.05
N ALA A 177 10.74 -17.51 12.45
CA ALA A 177 11.94 -16.97 13.09
C ALA A 177 12.24 -17.60 14.48
N GLN A 178 11.28 -18.30 15.10
CA GLN A 178 11.48 -19.02 16.36
C GLN A 178 12.04 -20.44 16.18
N ASP A 179 12.21 -20.91 14.94
CA ASP A 179 12.77 -22.24 14.69
C ASP A 179 14.23 -22.30 15.17
N SER A 180 14.57 -23.36 15.91
CA SER A 180 15.89 -23.52 16.55
C SER A 180 17.06 -23.53 15.56
N ARG A 181 16.81 -23.77 14.26
CA ARG A 181 17.83 -23.75 13.21
C ARG A 181 18.19 -22.33 12.76
N VAL A 182 17.33 -21.35 13.01
CA VAL A 182 17.51 -19.96 12.52
C VAL A 182 17.34 -18.89 13.59
N ILE A 183 16.87 -19.24 14.79
CA ILE A 183 16.58 -18.28 15.88
C ILE A 183 17.77 -17.36 16.22
N ASP A 184 19.00 -17.87 16.10
CA ASP A 184 20.23 -17.09 16.34
C ASP A 184 20.43 -15.96 15.32
N ALA A 185 19.78 -16.02 14.15
CA ALA A 185 19.76 -14.94 13.17
C ALA A 185 18.76 -13.83 13.51
N TYR A 186 17.86 -14.06 14.49
CA TYR A 186 16.75 -13.18 14.84
C TYR A 186 16.73 -12.75 16.32
N PRO A 187 17.84 -12.23 16.90
CA PRO A 187 17.90 -11.84 18.31
C PRO A 187 16.90 -10.75 18.74
N GLN A 188 16.38 -9.95 17.80
CA GLN A 188 15.35 -8.92 18.06
C GLN A 188 13.98 -9.29 17.43
N GLY A 189 13.81 -10.55 17.00
CA GLY A 189 12.58 -11.03 16.36
C GLY A 189 12.37 -10.54 14.92
N LEU A 190 11.20 -10.86 14.36
CA LEU A 190 10.82 -10.53 12.97
C LEU A 190 9.36 -10.04 12.87
N ASN A 191 8.96 -9.11 13.76
CA ASN A 191 7.60 -8.57 13.78
C ASN A 191 7.41 -7.39 12.83
N VAL A 192 7.39 -7.69 11.54
CA VAL A 192 7.34 -6.67 10.48
C VAL A 192 6.08 -5.79 10.59
N LEU A 193 4.90 -6.35 10.89
CA LEU A 193 3.68 -5.54 11.01
C LEU A 193 3.79 -4.47 12.10
N GLU A 194 4.38 -4.81 13.24
CA GLU A 194 4.60 -3.88 14.34
C GLU A 194 5.53 -2.74 13.89
N TRP A 195 6.68 -3.08 13.30
CA TRP A 195 7.64 -2.10 12.80
C TRP A 195 7.07 -1.16 11.73
N LEU A 196 6.20 -1.68 10.85
CA LEU A 196 5.55 -0.86 9.82
C LEU A 196 4.41 0.01 10.38
N SER A 197 3.74 -0.45 11.43
CA SER A 197 2.60 0.27 12.04
C SER A 197 3.05 1.33 13.03
N ASP A 198 4.14 1.07 13.73
CA ASP A 198 4.76 1.93 14.73
C ASP A 198 6.27 1.99 14.47
N PRO A 199 6.78 3.00 13.73
CA PRO A 199 8.20 3.10 13.44
C PRO A 199 9.09 3.21 14.69
N ASP A 200 8.57 3.65 15.84
CA ASP A 200 9.33 3.72 17.10
C ASP A 200 9.58 2.32 17.70
N SER A 201 8.81 1.31 17.27
CA SER A 201 9.01 -0.10 17.66
C SER A 201 10.09 -0.82 16.85
N ALA A 202 10.57 -0.22 15.76
CA ALA A 202 11.54 -0.85 14.88
C ALA A 202 12.90 -1.04 15.58
N PRO A 203 13.56 -2.20 15.42
CA PRO A 203 14.94 -2.42 15.84
C PRO A 203 15.94 -1.40 15.31
N ASP A 204 17.15 -1.40 15.88
CA ASP A 204 18.22 -0.52 15.40
C ASP A 204 18.58 -0.77 13.94
N ALA A 205 19.00 0.29 13.24
CA ALA A 205 19.27 0.25 11.80
C ALA A 205 20.21 -0.90 11.39
N ARG A 206 21.20 -1.24 12.21
CA ARG A 206 22.13 -2.34 11.90
C ARG A 206 21.44 -3.70 11.87
N TYR A 207 20.41 -3.90 12.68
CA TYR A 207 19.61 -5.12 12.66
C TYR A 207 18.75 -5.20 11.40
N ILE A 208 18.06 -4.10 11.07
CA ILE A 208 17.22 -3.98 9.87
C ILE A 208 18.04 -4.18 8.59
N GLU A 209 19.29 -3.73 8.57
CA GLU A 209 20.20 -3.88 7.42
C GLU A 209 20.77 -5.29 7.25
N THR A 210 20.55 -6.21 8.20
CA THR A 210 21.00 -7.59 8.05
C THR A 210 20.17 -8.33 6.99
N MET A 211 20.81 -9.25 6.24
CA MET A 211 20.12 -10.05 5.22
C MET A 211 18.91 -10.86 5.76
N PRO A 212 18.95 -11.48 6.95
CA PRO A 212 17.80 -12.19 7.53
C PRO A 212 16.54 -11.32 7.66
N ILE A 213 16.69 -10.00 7.81
CA ILE A 213 15.58 -9.05 7.92
C ILE A 213 15.25 -8.44 6.56
N MET A 214 16.28 -7.94 5.87
CA MET A 214 16.12 -7.20 4.62
C MET A 214 15.45 -8.03 3.53
N LEU A 215 15.83 -9.30 3.36
CA LEU A 215 15.30 -10.13 2.27
C LEU A 215 13.80 -10.42 2.40
N PRO A 216 13.28 -10.93 3.53
CA PRO A 216 11.85 -11.14 3.68
C PRO A 216 11.05 -9.84 3.66
N VAL A 217 11.58 -8.74 4.18
CA VAL A 217 10.90 -7.42 4.11
C VAL A 217 10.80 -6.94 2.66
N ILE A 218 11.87 -7.01 1.87
CA ILE A 218 11.83 -6.65 0.44
C ILE A 218 10.86 -7.55 -0.33
N GLY A 219 10.89 -8.86 -0.07
CA GLY A 219 9.95 -9.80 -0.65
C GLY A 219 8.50 -9.45 -0.32
N LEU A 220 8.23 -9.07 0.94
CA LEU A 220 6.91 -8.64 1.38
C LEU A 220 6.47 -7.36 0.68
N THR A 221 7.36 -6.36 0.55
CA THR A 221 7.09 -5.13 -0.22
C THR A 221 6.67 -5.44 -1.66
N GLN A 222 7.41 -6.33 -2.35
CA GLN A 222 7.09 -6.72 -3.72
C GLN A 222 5.72 -7.42 -3.82
N LEU A 223 5.38 -8.26 -2.85
CA LEU A 223 4.07 -8.92 -2.80
C LEU A 223 2.94 -7.94 -2.49
N ILE A 224 3.16 -6.97 -1.60
CA ILE A 224 2.21 -5.87 -1.34
C ILE A 224 1.96 -5.08 -2.64
N GLN A 225 3.00 -4.79 -3.42
CA GLN A 225 2.85 -4.11 -4.71
C GLN A 225 2.02 -4.92 -5.71
N VAL A 226 2.24 -6.24 -5.81
CA VAL A 226 1.40 -7.13 -6.62
C VAL A 226 -0.06 -7.08 -6.15
N MET A 227 -0.27 -7.12 -4.83
CA MET A 227 -1.61 -7.07 -4.24
C MET A 227 -2.35 -5.77 -4.54
N VAL A 228 -1.66 -4.63 -4.37
CA VAL A 228 -2.21 -3.33 -4.75
C VAL A 228 -2.53 -3.33 -6.23
N LEU A 229 -1.63 -3.80 -7.09
CA LEU A 229 -1.84 -3.77 -8.54
C LEU A 229 -3.09 -4.55 -8.98
N PHE A 230 -3.26 -5.82 -8.57
CA PHE A 230 -4.45 -6.56 -9.01
C PHE A 230 -5.74 -5.98 -8.40
N LYS A 231 -5.70 -5.53 -7.13
CA LYS A 231 -6.89 -4.96 -6.49
C LYS A 231 -7.32 -3.63 -7.11
N THR A 232 -6.39 -2.72 -7.38
CA THR A 232 -6.71 -1.41 -7.97
C THR A 232 -7.08 -1.50 -9.45
N LEU A 233 -6.66 -2.56 -10.14
CA LEU A 233 -7.14 -2.90 -11.49
C LEU A 233 -8.47 -3.65 -11.49
N CYS A 234 -9.03 -3.97 -10.32
CA CYS A 234 -10.22 -4.81 -10.19
C CYS A 234 -10.09 -6.17 -10.89
N MET A 235 -8.87 -6.75 -10.89
CA MET A 235 -8.57 -8.07 -11.44
C MET A 235 -8.35 -9.09 -10.32
N SER A 236 -8.58 -10.37 -10.61
CA SER A 236 -8.03 -11.45 -9.81
C SER A 236 -6.50 -11.53 -10.01
N PRO A 237 -5.74 -12.08 -9.05
CA PRO A 237 -4.30 -12.20 -9.21
C PRO A 237 -3.92 -13.15 -10.36
N GLY A 238 -4.75 -14.15 -10.68
CA GLY A 238 -4.54 -15.00 -11.86
C GLY A 238 -4.70 -14.24 -13.18
N GLU A 239 -5.71 -13.38 -13.30
CA GLU A 239 -5.88 -12.50 -14.46
C GLU A 239 -4.70 -11.53 -14.61
N LEU A 240 -4.17 -11.02 -13.49
CA LEU A 240 -2.97 -10.17 -13.51
C LEU A 240 -1.76 -10.95 -14.06
N VAL A 241 -1.50 -12.17 -13.59
CA VAL A 241 -0.38 -13.00 -14.07
C VAL A 241 -0.47 -13.25 -15.58
N GLN A 242 -1.68 -13.50 -16.09
CA GLN A 242 -1.92 -13.73 -17.51
C GLN A 242 -1.61 -12.50 -18.39
N GLN A 243 -1.52 -11.30 -17.82
CA GLN A 243 -1.09 -10.10 -18.56
C GLN A 243 0.40 -10.14 -18.94
N PHE A 244 1.21 -10.96 -18.26
CA PHE A 244 2.66 -11.01 -18.45
C PHE A 244 3.08 -12.25 -19.23
N LYS A 245 3.80 -12.04 -20.33
CA LYS A 245 4.36 -13.12 -21.14
C LYS A 245 5.63 -13.72 -20.52
N VAL A 246 6.35 -12.89 -19.76
CA VAL A 246 7.61 -13.25 -19.12
C VAL A 246 7.59 -12.75 -17.69
N VAL A 247 8.12 -13.57 -16.78
CA VAL A 247 8.36 -13.18 -15.39
C VAL A 247 9.83 -13.47 -15.09
N ALA A 248 10.55 -12.48 -14.60
CA ALA A 248 11.96 -12.59 -14.26
C ALA A 248 12.22 -11.99 -12.88
N GLY A 249 13.28 -12.46 -12.23
CA GLY A 249 13.72 -11.93 -10.94
C GLY A 249 15.23 -11.84 -10.87
N HIS A 250 15.73 -10.73 -10.34
CA HIS A 250 17.15 -10.50 -10.11
C HIS A 250 17.55 -10.90 -8.69
N SER A 251 18.63 -11.68 -8.54
CA SER A 251 19.12 -12.15 -7.23
C SER A 251 17.98 -12.81 -6.43
N GLN A 252 17.65 -12.30 -5.25
CA GLN A 252 16.57 -12.86 -4.43
C GLN A 252 15.18 -12.66 -5.05
N GLY A 253 15.01 -11.69 -5.94
CA GLY A 253 13.74 -11.45 -6.65
C GLY A 253 13.26 -12.66 -7.47
N ILE A 254 14.13 -13.63 -7.77
CA ILE A 254 13.75 -14.86 -8.47
C ILE A 254 12.72 -15.70 -7.70
N ALA A 255 12.76 -15.69 -6.37
CA ALA A 255 11.77 -16.41 -5.57
C ALA A 255 10.37 -15.78 -5.70
N ILE A 256 10.29 -14.45 -5.74
CA ILE A 256 9.03 -13.73 -5.95
C ILE A 256 8.53 -13.92 -7.39
N ALA A 257 9.43 -13.87 -8.37
CA ALA A 257 9.12 -14.14 -9.77
C ALA A 257 8.52 -15.53 -9.99
N ALA A 258 9.15 -16.56 -9.40
CA ALA A 258 8.66 -17.93 -9.45
C ALA A 258 7.27 -18.05 -8.81
N ALA A 259 7.09 -17.50 -7.61
CA ALA A 259 5.80 -17.47 -6.94
C ALA A 259 4.74 -16.78 -7.80
N PHE A 260 5.01 -15.56 -8.27
CA PHE A 260 4.11 -14.78 -9.13
C PHE A 260 3.63 -15.57 -10.35
N SER A 261 4.54 -16.26 -11.06
CA SER A 261 4.20 -17.03 -12.26
C SER A 261 3.19 -18.18 -12.03
N MET A 262 3.00 -18.61 -10.77
CA MET A 262 2.15 -19.74 -10.39
C MET A 262 0.81 -19.31 -9.79
N ILE A 263 0.56 -18.01 -9.62
CA ILE A 263 -0.62 -17.52 -8.91
C ILE A 263 -1.85 -17.60 -9.82
N THR A 264 -2.91 -18.21 -9.30
CA THR A 264 -4.19 -18.36 -10.01
C THR A 264 -5.37 -17.76 -9.26
N THR A 265 -5.34 -17.73 -7.92
CA THR A 265 -6.41 -17.23 -7.05
C THR A 265 -5.85 -16.41 -5.89
N GLU A 266 -6.70 -15.75 -5.10
CA GLU A 266 -6.25 -15.03 -3.89
C GLU A 266 -5.70 -16.02 -2.84
N GLU A 267 -6.25 -17.24 -2.74
CA GLU A 267 -5.72 -18.28 -1.86
C GLU A 267 -4.33 -18.75 -2.31
N ALA A 268 -4.15 -18.98 -3.62
CA ALA A 268 -2.85 -19.33 -4.18
C ALA A 268 -1.83 -18.19 -4.00
N PHE A 269 -2.27 -16.94 -4.12
CA PHE A 269 -1.44 -15.76 -3.86
C PHE A 269 -0.89 -15.80 -2.42
N GLU A 270 -1.74 -16.08 -1.43
CA GLU A 270 -1.31 -16.19 -0.03
C GLU A 270 -0.37 -17.37 0.22
N GLU A 271 -0.70 -18.56 -0.29
CA GLU A 271 0.12 -19.76 -0.12
C GLU A 271 1.50 -19.61 -0.78
N LEU A 272 1.56 -19.05 -1.99
CA LEU A 272 2.83 -18.84 -2.69
C LEU A 272 3.63 -17.70 -2.06
N SER A 273 2.97 -16.70 -1.46
CA SER A 273 3.61 -15.65 -0.68
C SER A 273 4.34 -16.20 0.54
N THR A 274 3.73 -17.09 1.32
CA THR A 274 4.40 -17.68 2.50
C THR A 274 5.63 -18.49 2.08
N LYS A 275 5.53 -19.30 1.01
CA LYS A 275 6.68 -20.04 0.47
C LYS A 275 7.79 -19.12 0.01
N ALA A 276 7.45 -18.07 -0.74
CA ALA A 276 8.41 -17.10 -1.23
C ALA A 276 9.14 -16.38 -0.08
N LEU A 277 8.39 -15.93 0.93
CA LEU A 277 8.95 -15.27 2.12
C LEU A 277 9.78 -16.22 2.98
N GLY A 278 9.37 -17.48 3.13
CA GLY A 278 10.16 -18.50 3.81
C GLY A 278 11.51 -18.76 3.12
N ILE A 279 11.51 -18.78 1.78
CA ILE A 279 12.76 -18.86 1.01
C ILE A 279 13.64 -17.63 1.27
N GLN A 280 13.08 -16.42 1.25
CA GLN A 280 13.83 -15.19 1.57
C GLN A 280 14.43 -15.24 2.98
N MET A 281 13.65 -15.71 3.95
CA MET A 281 14.07 -15.88 5.33
C MET A 281 15.29 -16.81 5.43
N LEU A 282 15.22 -17.98 4.81
CA LEU A 282 16.32 -18.96 4.82
C LEU A 282 17.56 -18.48 4.06
N VAL A 283 17.38 -17.85 2.90
CA VAL A 283 18.48 -17.28 2.10
C VAL A 283 19.16 -16.13 2.85
N GLY A 284 18.45 -15.39 3.69
CA GLY A 284 19.02 -14.36 4.55
C GLY A 284 19.73 -14.94 5.78
N ALA A 285 19.07 -15.87 6.49
CA ALA A 285 19.54 -16.42 7.76
C ALA A 285 20.75 -17.34 7.62
N LEU A 286 20.68 -18.36 6.76
CA LEU A 286 21.67 -19.45 6.75
C LEU A 286 23.09 -18.97 6.42
N PRO A 287 23.31 -18.13 5.38
CA PRO A 287 24.66 -17.64 5.09
C PRO A 287 25.22 -16.78 6.21
N GLN A 288 24.39 -16.01 6.91
CA GLN A 288 24.83 -15.16 8.02
C GLN A 288 25.21 -15.98 9.25
N LEU A 289 24.53 -17.11 9.49
CA LEU A 289 24.89 -18.04 10.56
C LEU A 289 26.22 -18.76 10.26
N GLU A 290 26.49 -19.09 9.01
CA GLU A 290 27.75 -19.74 8.60
C GLU A 290 28.94 -18.75 8.52
N PHE A 291 28.67 -17.52 8.06
CA PHE A 291 29.65 -16.44 7.87
C PHE A 291 29.23 -15.13 8.57
N PRO A 292 29.29 -15.07 9.91
CA PRO A 292 28.82 -13.90 10.65
C PRO A 292 29.73 -12.68 10.51
N TYR A 293 29.13 -11.48 10.58
CA TYR A 293 29.76 -10.18 10.31
C TYR A 293 31.01 -9.85 11.16
N TYR A 294 31.19 -10.46 12.33
CA TYR A 294 32.38 -10.24 13.18
C TYR A 294 33.67 -10.86 12.63
N LYS A 295 33.64 -11.53 11.47
CA LYS A 295 34.82 -12.04 10.78
C LYS A 295 35.61 -10.96 10.00
N LEU A 296 35.15 -9.71 9.96
CA LEU A 296 35.93 -8.60 9.40
C LEU A 296 36.94 -8.09 10.42
N ASN A 297 38.23 -8.23 10.10
CA ASN A 297 39.32 -7.72 10.91
C ASN A 297 39.24 -6.18 10.95
N PRO A 298 39.17 -5.51 12.12
CA PRO A 298 39.09 -4.06 12.22
C PRO A 298 40.30 -3.34 11.58
N LEU A 299 41.41 -4.05 11.36
CA LEU A 299 42.57 -3.54 10.62
C LEU A 299 42.33 -3.37 9.10
N SER A 300 41.23 -3.89 8.56
CA SER A 300 40.91 -3.84 7.12
C SER A 300 40.05 -2.64 6.70
N VAL A 301 39.62 -1.80 7.65
CA VAL A 301 38.66 -0.69 7.40
C VAL A 301 39.36 0.68 7.37
N HIS A 302 40.70 0.71 7.31
CA HIS A 302 41.51 1.93 7.34
C HIS A 302 42.32 2.20 6.06
N ASP A 303 42.05 1.50 4.96
CA ASP A 303 42.64 1.79 3.63
C ASP A 303 41.64 2.49 2.69
#